data_AF-A0A660Y5V2-F1
#
_entry.id   AF-A0A660Y5V2-F1
#
_cell.length_a   1.000
_cell.length_b   1.000
_cell.length_c   1.000
_cell.angle_alpha   90.00
_cell.angle_beta   90.00
_cell.angle_gamma   90.00
#
_symmetry.space_group_name_H-M   'P 1'
#
loop_
_entity.id
_entity.type
_entity.pdbx_description
1 polymer ?
#
loop_
_entity_poly.entity_id
_entity_poly.type
_entity_poly.pdbx_seq_one_letter_code
_entity_poly.pdbx_strand_id
1 'polypeptide(L)'
;YWLAGISLRQGGTVGLRKDERLEDGSVEIFPLSRFGERTSKAQGDWIRFLWETEEDYWREMYTYLKEEVGVKALVVGTIVGCSTPNLMAKFDCIDSHAYWQHPKFPGRPWDPEDWIVPNISMVNERGGTIGGLAVRRVSGKPFTVTEYNHPAPNTYGAEGFPLLAAYASFQDWDAIYAFAYSHRRDDWDRRCIRGFFDVDQHPVKMVTLVPSAAMFLRGDVRPARKCAVVSLDPEREVDLLRKAHAWELVDARHLGLPPEAALLHRVASATGGEVPKDALGPGNLESPGDRFVSDTGELVWDLSDPERGVVTINSVRSKAVIGYGGGKKFDLGGVIIEPRETLQGGWSVLTLTVVDGESFSNFTRLLITATGYVQNTDMRWREVPGYPPRSSCGRDWGRAPSLVEGVQAVVTLPVPAEEVEAWALDGRGGRRERLPVEEGEGGRAVVRLGPEWRTLWYEVKTK
;
A
#
# COMPACT_ATOMS: atom_id res chain seq x y z
N TYR A 1 -2.43 24.79 45.83
CA TYR A 1 -3.55 23.84 45.99
C TYR A 1 -3.27 22.97 47.20
N TRP A 2 -4.23 22.84 48.14
CA TRP A 2 -4.11 21.96 49.31
C TRP A 2 -5.19 20.88 49.22
N LEU A 3 -4.80 19.63 49.44
CA LEU A 3 -5.73 18.51 49.55
C LEU A 3 -6.14 18.35 51.03
N ALA A 4 -7.44 18.20 51.29
CA ALA A 4 -8.00 17.92 52.61
C ALA A 4 -9.05 16.79 52.52
N GLY A 5 -9.15 15.96 53.55
CA GLY A 5 -10.10 14.83 53.58
C GLY A 5 -9.65 13.54 52.88
N ILE A 6 -8.33 13.32 52.74
CA ILE A 6 -7.80 12.09 52.17
C ILE A 6 -8.08 10.92 53.13
N SER A 7 -8.66 9.84 52.61
CA SER A 7 -8.82 8.57 53.33
C SER A 7 -8.36 7.41 52.45
N LEU A 8 -7.65 6.46 53.03
CA LEU A 8 -7.32 5.19 52.38
C LEU A 8 -8.57 4.30 52.44
N ARG A 9 -8.98 3.76 51.28
CA ARG A 9 -10.07 2.79 51.16
C ARG A 9 -9.53 1.48 50.63
N GLN A 10 -10.23 0.38 50.93
CA GLN A 10 -9.93 -0.92 50.33
C GLN A 10 -10.26 -0.86 48.83
N GLY A 11 -9.24 -1.03 48.00
CA GLY A 11 -9.27 -0.82 46.56
C GLY A 11 -7.88 -0.41 46.06
N GLY A 12 -7.61 -0.56 44.76
CA GLY A 12 -6.30 -0.30 44.16
C GLY A 12 -5.85 -1.43 43.22
N THR A 13 -4.79 -1.20 42.47
CA THR A 13 -4.20 -2.22 41.58
C THR A 13 -3.53 -3.30 42.41
N VAL A 14 -3.88 -4.56 42.17
CA VAL A 14 -3.34 -5.69 42.92
C VAL A 14 -2.39 -6.49 42.03
N GLY A 15 -1.27 -6.96 42.58
CA GLY A 15 -0.39 -7.91 41.90
C GLY A 15 -1.08 -9.27 41.84
N LEU A 16 -0.87 -10.07 42.89
CA LEU A 16 -1.65 -11.27 43.18
C LEU A 16 -2.82 -10.95 44.11
N ARG A 17 -4.01 -11.44 43.77
CA ARG A 17 -5.16 -11.41 44.68
C ARG A 17 -4.90 -12.30 45.89
N LYS A 18 -5.74 -12.13 46.92
CA LYS A 18 -5.59 -12.83 48.20
C LYS A 18 -5.56 -14.36 48.04
N ASP A 19 -6.30 -14.87 47.07
CA ASP A 19 -6.49 -16.26 46.69
C ASP A 19 -5.57 -16.74 45.55
N GLU A 20 -4.72 -15.88 44.98
CA GLU A 20 -3.81 -16.24 43.88
C GLU A 20 -2.40 -16.54 44.40
N ARG A 21 -1.84 -17.66 43.96
CA ARG A 21 -0.50 -18.16 44.27
C ARG A 21 0.11 -18.77 43.01
N LEU A 22 1.42 -18.59 42.84
CA LEU A 22 2.14 -19.19 41.72
C LEU A 22 2.36 -20.69 41.97
N GLU A 23 2.55 -21.08 43.24
CA GLU A 23 2.93 -22.42 43.68
C GLU A 23 1.86 -23.47 43.40
N ASP A 24 0.59 -23.07 43.34
CA ASP A 24 -0.54 -23.97 43.07
C ASP A 24 -1.27 -23.63 41.74
N GLY A 25 -0.73 -22.70 40.95
CA GLY A 25 -1.29 -22.30 39.66
C GLY A 25 -2.65 -21.61 39.76
N SER A 26 -3.01 -21.04 40.91
CA SER A 26 -4.30 -20.36 41.13
C SER A 26 -4.37 -18.94 40.55
N VAL A 27 -3.29 -18.43 39.93
CA VAL A 27 -3.31 -17.12 39.26
C VAL A 27 -4.30 -17.15 38.10
N GLU A 28 -5.36 -16.34 38.18
CA GLU A 28 -6.34 -16.27 37.10
C GLU A 28 -5.76 -15.60 35.85
N ILE A 29 -6.09 -16.16 34.68
CA ILE A 29 -5.98 -15.44 33.42
C ILE A 29 -6.87 -14.19 33.49
N PHE A 30 -6.32 -13.02 33.17
CA PHE A 30 -7.10 -11.80 33.10
C PHE A 30 -7.03 -11.15 31.71
N PRO A 31 -8.19 -10.88 31.07
CA PRO A 31 -8.24 -10.22 29.77
C PRO A 31 -7.88 -8.74 29.87
N LEU A 32 -7.60 -8.13 28.71
CA LEU A 32 -7.30 -6.70 28.57
C LEU A 32 -8.33 -5.79 29.28
N SER A 33 -9.62 -6.15 29.24
CA SER A 33 -10.70 -5.41 29.89
C SER A 33 -10.57 -5.31 31.42
N ARG A 34 -9.76 -6.18 32.04
CA ARG A 34 -9.51 -6.22 33.50
C ARG A 34 -8.12 -5.70 33.87
N PHE A 35 -7.35 -5.15 32.93
CA PHE A 35 -6.01 -4.62 33.21
C PHE A 35 -6.02 -3.54 34.30
N GLY A 36 -7.07 -2.72 34.37
CA GLY A 36 -7.23 -1.69 35.41
C GLY A 36 -7.31 -2.24 36.85
N GLU A 37 -7.60 -3.52 37.02
CA GLU A 37 -7.60 -4.20 38.33
C GLU A 37 -6.19 -4.62 38.78
N ARG A 38 -5.21 -4.62 37.86
CA ARG A 38 -3.88 -5.20 38.04
C ARG A 38 -2.79 -4.15 38.09
N THR A 39 -1.72 -4.41 38.83
CA THR A 39 -0.51 -3.55 38.80
C THR A 39 0.15 -3.57 37.42
N SER A 40 0.90 -2.52 37.09
CA SER A 40 1.68 -2.47 35.84
C SER A 40 2.63 -3.64 35.69
N LYS A 41 3.22 -4.09 36.80
CA LYS A 41 4.10 -5.26 36.84
C LYS A 41 3.34 -6.54 36.49
N ALA A 42 2.19 -6.79 37.13
CA ALA A 42 1.36 -7.95 36.82
C ALA A 42 0.87 -7.95 35.36
N GLN A 43 0.51 -6.79 34.81
CA GLN A 43 0.18 -6.67 33.38
C GLN A 43 1.38 -7.04 32.49
N GLY A 44 2.58 -6.56 32.83
CA GLY A 44 3.82 -6.87 32.10
C GLY A 44 4.16 -8.36 32.17
N ASP A 45 4.08 -8.98 33.35
CA ASP A 45 4.32 -10.42 33.55
C ASP A 45 3.32 -11.25 32.72
N TRP A 46 2.05 -10.85 32.68
CA TRP A 46 1.02 -11.51 31.87
C TRP A 46 1.26 -11.38 30.36
N ILE A 47 1.59 -10.18 29.88
CA ILE A 47 1.93 -9.98 28.46
C ILE A 47 3.20 -10.75 28.09
N ARG A 48 4.22 -10.76 28.95
CA ARG A 48 5.43 -11.56 28.75
C ARG A 48 5.10 -13.04 28.63
N PHE A 49 4.29 -13.58 29.54
CA PHE A 49 3.85 -14.97 29.47
C PHE A 49 3.19 -15.29 28.12
N LEU A 50 2.28 -14.43 27.64
CA LEU A 50 1.64 -14.62 26.33
C LEU A 50 2.65 -14.52 25.16
N TRP A 51 3.58 -13.58 25.22
CA TRP A 51 4.61 -13.37 24.20
C TRP A 51 5.59 -14.54 24.13
N GLU A 52 6.05 -15.06 25.27
CA GLU A 52 6.91 -16.25 25.37
C GLU A 52 6.16 -17.51 24.93
N THR A 53 4.88 -17.64 25.30
CA THR A 53 4.03 -18.75 24.83
C THR A 53 3.88 -18.74 23.30
N GLU A 54 3.66 -17.56 22.71
CA GLU A 54 3.60 -17.40 21.26
C GLU A 54 4.97 -17.69 20.61
N GLU A 55 6.07 -17.24 21.22
CA GLU A 55 7.43 -17.57 20.75
C GLU A 55 7.63 -19.09 20.66
N ASP A 56 7.33 -19.82 21.73
CA ASP A 56 7.54 -21.25 21.80
C ASP A 56 6.70 -21.99 20.74
N TYR A 57 5.42 -21.62 20.60
CA TYR A 57 4.53 -22.17 19.57
C TYR A 57 5.10 -22.01 18.15
N TRP A 58 5.58 -20.81 17.84
CA TRP A 58 6.15 -20.49 16.53
C TRP A 58 7.50 -21.18 16.28
N ARG A 59 8.36 -21.20 17.30
CA ARG A 59 9.70 -21.82 17.21
C ARG A 59 9.63 -23.33 17.09
N GLU A 60 8.67 -23.98 17.76
CA GLU A 60 8.46 -25.43 17.62
C GLU A 60 8.16 -25.79 16.15
N MET A 61 7.20 -25.11 15.53
CA MET A 61 6.86 -25.34 14.11
C MET A 61 8.04 -25.03 13.17
N TYR A 62 8.74 -23.92 13.40
CA TYR A 62 9.89 -23.54 12.57
C TYR A 62 11.02 -24.58 12.65
N THR A 63 11.37 -25.00 13.87
CA THR A 63 12.44 -25.98 14.12
C THR A 63 12.08 -27.32 13.51
N TYR A 64 10.84 -27.80 13.71
CA TYR A 64 10.36 -29.03 13.08
C TYR A 64 10.48 -28.98 11.55
N LEU A 65 10.04 -27.89 10.91
CA LEU A 65 10.14 -27.74 9.46
C LEU A 65 11.59 -27.69 8.96
N LYS A 66 12.45 -26.92 9.62
CA LYS A 66 13.83 -26.67 9.16
C LYS A 66 14.79 -27.81 9.50
N GLU A 67 14.68 -28.39 10.69
CA GLU A 67 15.67 -29.33 11.23
C GLU A 67 15.22 -30.78 11.09
N GLU A 68 13.97 -31.11 11.40
CA GLU A 68 13.47 -32.49 11.31
C GLU A 68 13.04 -32.86 9.89
N VAL A 69 12.22 -32.02 9.25
CA VAL A 69 11.76 -32.26 7.87
C VAL A 69 12.81 -31.83 6.84
N GLY A 70 13.63 -30.82 7.14
CA GLY A 70 14.67 -30.33 6.25
C GLY A 70 14.19 -29.39 5.14
N VAL A 71 13.08 -28.66 5.35
CA VAL A 71 12.48 -27.73 4.39
C VAL A 71 13.50 -26.69 3.91
N LYS A 72 13.60 -26.51 2.58
CA LYS A 72 14.49 -25.53 1.94
C LYS A 72 13.78 -24.23 1.56
N ALA A 73 12.45 -24.22 1.52
CA ALA A 73 11.68 -23.01 1.32
C ALA A 73 11.89 -22.01 2.46
N LEU A 74 11.66 -20.73 2.16
CA LEU A 74 11.54 -19.70 3.17
C LEU A 74 10.30 -19.99 4.03
N VAL A 75 10.47 -19.94 5.34
CA VAL A 75 9.39 -20.09 6.31
C VAL A 75 9.12 -18.72 6.90
N VAL A 76 7.89 -18.26 6.67
CA VAL A 76 7.32 -17.05 7.25
C VAL A 76 6.35 -17.50 8.33
N GLY A 77 6.38 -16.85 9.50
CA GLY A 77 5.43 -17.10 10.58
C GLY A 77 4.05 -16.55 10.24
N THR A 78 3.72 -15.41 10.83
CA THR A 78 2.52 -14.62 10.48
C THR A 78 2.92 -13.18 10.13
N ILE A 79 1.95 -12.32 9.87
CA ILE A 79 2.21 -10.91 9.59
C ILE A 79 2.57 -10.12 10.84
N VAL A 80 3.49 -9.18 10.70
CA VAL A 80 3.65 -8.10 11.67
C VAL A 80 2.36 -7.28 11.69
N GLY A 81 1.79 -7.11 12.87
CA GLY A 81 0.45 -6.58 13.10
C GLY A 81 -0.55 -7.63 13.62
N CYS A 82 -0.26 -8.92 13.42
CA CYS A 82 -0.89 -10.04 14.12
C CYS A 82 0.05 -10.71 15.13
N SER A 83 1.35 -10.65 14.86
CA SER A 83 2.43 -10.92 15.83
C SER A 83 3.42 -9.75 15.82
N THR A 84 4.44 -9.82 16.69
CA THR A 84 5.37 -8.71 16.90
C THR A 84 6.63 -8.76 16.03
N PRO A 85 7.29 -7.61 15.80
CA PRO A 85 8.55 -7.54 15.08
C PRO A 85 9.63 -8.49 15.63
N ASN A 86 9.87 -8.54 16.96
CA ASN A 86 10.92 -9.40 17.51
C ASN A 86 10.61 -10.90 17.34
N LEU A 87 9.35 -11.33 17.43
CA LEU A 87 8.97 -12.71 17.18
C LEU A 87 9.12 -13.08 15.71
N MET A 88 8.58 -12.24 14.81
CA MET A 88 8.66 -12.49 13.37
C MET A 88 10.08 -12.40 12.83
N ALA A 89 10.97 -11.64 13.47
CA ALA A 89 12.39 -11.60 13.13
C ALA A 89 13.14 -12.93 13.40
N LYS A 90 12.54 -13.90 14.11
CA LYS A 90 13.12 -15.24 14.29
C LYS A 90 12.97 -16.12 13.05
N PHE A 91 12.13 -15.71 12.09
CA PHE A 91 11.85 -16.42 10.84
C PHE A 91 12.71 -15.91 9.67
N ASP A 92 12.54 -16.50 8.49
CA ASP A 92 13.36 -16.19 7.31
C ASP A 92 13.04 -14.80 6.73
N CYS A 93 11.77 -14.39 6.76
CA CYS A 93 11.29 -13.12 6.21
C CYS A 93 10.21 -12.51 7.12
N ILE A 94 10.11 -11.19 7.08
CA ILE A 94 9.01 -10.44 7.68
C ILE A 94 7.91 -10.28 6.63
N ASP A 95 6.67 -10.53 7.02
CA ASP A 95 5.52 -10.31 6.15
C ASP A 95 4.52 -9.31 6.75
N SER A 96 3.75 -8.64 5.89
CA SER A 96 2.69 -7.72 6.29
C SER A 96 1.63 -7.59 5.21
N HIS A 97 0.39 -7.34 5.62
CA HIS A 97 -0.73 -7.16 4.69
C HIS A 97 -1.35 -5.77 4.87
N ALA A 98 -1.89 -5.22 3.77
CA ALA A 98 -2.71 -4.02 3.85
C ALA A 98 -3.75 -3.94 2.74
N TYR A 99 -4.91 -3.38 3.10
CA TYR A 99 -6.01 -3.15 2.17
C TYR A 99 -6.44 -1.70 2.27
N TRP A 100 -6.33 -0.95 1.19
CA TRP A 100 -6.85 0.41 1.17
C TRP A 100 -8.38 0.36 1.15
N GLN A 101 -9.00 0.67 2.29
CA GLN A 101 -10.45 0.56 2.52
C GLN A 101 -10.95 -0.89 2.47
N HIS A 102 -10.44 -1.75 3.38
CA HIS A 102 -10.98 -3.09 3.57
C HIS A 102 -12.52 -3.06 3.78
N PRO A 103 -13.29 -3.98 3.17
CA PRO A 103 -14.74 -4.06 3.39
C PRO A 103 -15.10 -4.17 4.87
N LYS A 104 -16.05 -3.34 5.29
CA LYS A 104 -16.65 -3.35 6.63
C LYS A 104 -18.02 -3.98 6.55
N PHE A 105 -18.39 -4.77 7.57
CA PHE A 105 -19.66 -5.47 7.64
C PHE A 105 -20.38 -5.11 8.95
N PRO A 106 -21.22 -4.06 8.96
CA PRO A 106 -21.83 -3.53 10.20
C PRO A 106 -22.70 -4.54 10.95
N GLY A 107 -23.46 -5.38 10.25
CA GLY A 107 -24.31 -6.41 10.84
C GLY A 107 -23.60 -7.74 11.05
N ARG A 108 -23.35 -8.48 9.95
CA ARG A 108 -22.81 -9.85 9.97
C ARG A 108 -21.54 -9.92 9.13
N PRO A 109 -20.46 -10.58 9.61
CA PRO A 109 -19.26 -10.81 8.82
C PRO A 109 -19.58 -11.39 7.43
N TRP A 110 -19.00 -10.77 6.40
CA TRP A 110 -19.14 -11.20 5.00
C TRP A 110 -20.57 -11.19 4.46
N ASP A 111 -21.44 -10.34 5.01
CA ASP A 111 -22.77 -10.15 4.44
C ASP A 111 -22.67 -9.58 3.01
N PRO A 112 -23.28 -10.21 1.99
CA PRO A 112 -23.19 -9.76 0.60
C PRO A 112 -24.10 -8.56 0.30
N GLU A 113 -24.91 -8.11 1.24
CA GLU A 113 -25.83 -6.97 1.12
C GLU A 113 -25.47 -5.80 2.03
N ASP A 114 -25.11 -6.09 3.29
CA ASP A 114 -24.73 -5.09 4.28
C ASP A 114 -23.21 -5.01 4.42
N TRP A 115 -22.59 -4.29 3.49
CA TRP A 115 -21.16 -4.04 3.49
C TRP A 115 -20.86 -2.63 3.01
N ILE A 116 -19.70 -2.12 3.43
CA ILE A 116 -19.23 -0.77 3.12
C ILE A 116 -17.75 -0.83 2.74
N VAL A 117 -17.41 -0.28 1.58
CA VAL A 117 -16.04 0.00 1.14
C VAL A 117 -15.97 1.51 0.92
N PRO A 118 -15.39 2.30 1.84
CA PRO A 118 -15.33 3.75 1.67
C PRO A 118 -14.67 4.14 0.34
N ASN A 119 -15.39 4.87 -0.50
CA ASN A 119 -14.92 5.22 -1.84
C ASN A 119 -14.04 6.49 -1.81
N ILE A 120 -12.79 6.33 -1.39
CA ILE A 120 -11.80 7.42 -1.28
C ILE A 120 -10.49 7.05 -1.96
N SER A 121 -9.81 8.06 -2.50
CA SER A 121 -8.47 7.95 -3.04
C SER A 121 -7.43 8.04 -1.93
N MET A 122 -6.47 7.11 -1.95
CA MET A 122 -5.32 7.07 -1.07
C MET A 122 -4.39 8.25 -1.30
N VAL A 123 -4.32 8.83 -2.50
CA VAL A 123 -3.41 9.96 -2.79
C VAL A 123 -3.70 11.20 -1.95
N ASN A 124 -4.89 11.29 -1.33
CA ASN A 124 -5.25 12.37 -0.40
C ASN A 124 -4.76 12.13 1.03
N GLU A 125 -4.20 10.95 1.33
CA GLU A 125 -3.58 10.65 2.61
C GLU A 125 -2.07 10.90 2.61
N ARG A 126 -1.50 11.07 3.80
CA ARG A 126 -0.06 11.15 4.02
C ARG A 126 0.56 9.75 3.97
N GLY A 127 0.56 9.14 2.79
CA GLY A 127 1.14 7.81 2.51
C GLY A 127 0.22 6.62 2.75
N GLY A 128 -0.95 6.82 3.38
CA GLY A 128 -1.99 5.79 3.53
C GLY A 128 -1.46 4.44 4.02
N THR A 129 -1.83 3.36 3.33
CA THR A 129 -1.40 2.00 3.69
C THR A 129 0.10 1.75 3.48
N ILE A 130 0.78 2.53 2.63
CA ILE A 130 2.22 2.36 2.35
C ILE A 130 3.04 2.71 3.59
N GLY A 131 2.76 3.84 4.24
CA GLY A 131 3.41 4.22 5.48
C GLY A 131 3.19 3.18 6.59
N GLY A 132 1.96 2.68 6.71
CA GLY A 132 1.59 1.64 7.67
C GLY A 132 2.27 0.28 7.43
N LEU A 133 2.55 -0.07 6.17
CA LEU A 133 3.35 -1.26 5.85
C LEU A 133 4.83 -1.03 6.17
N ALA A 134 5.39 0.10 5.76
CA ALA A 134 6.83 0.35 5.85
C ALA A 134 7.34 0.33 7.31
N VAL A 135 6.56 0.88 8.25
CA VAL A 135 6.90 0.88 9.69
C VAL A 135 6.93 -0.50 10.34
N ARG A 136 6.47 -1.55 9.64
CA ARG A 136 6.50 -2.95 10.10
C ARG A 136 7.78 -3.68 9.67
N ARG A 137 8.62 -3.06 8.85
CA ARG A 137 9.90 -3.63 8.41
C ARG A 137 10.87 -3.81 9.57
N VAL A 138 11.60 -4.91 9.55
CA VAL A 138 12.72 -5.18 10.46
C VAL A 138 14.04 -5.02 9.72
N SER A 139 14.98 -4.28 10.31
CA SER A 139 16.30 -4.04 9.77
C SER A 139 17.07 -5.37 9.64
N GLY A 140 17.70 -5.58 8.48
CA GLY A 140 18.49 -6.79 8.21
C GLY A 140 17.67 -8.04 7.85
N LYS A 141 16.34 -7.93 7.73
CA LYS A 141 15.47 -9.02 7.28
C LYS A 141 14.81 -8.68 5.95
N PRO A 142 14.59 -9.68 5.06
CA PRO A 142 13.72 -9.51 3.91
C PRO A 142 12.31 -9.10 4.35
N PHE A 143 11.68 -8.19 3.62
CA PHE A 143 10.32 -7.73 3.88
C PHE A 143 9.41 -8.03 2.69
N THR A 144 8.35 -8.78 2.96
CA THR A 144 7.34 -9.16 1.98
C THR A 144 5.99 -8.54 2.32
N VAL A 145 5.19 -8.31 1.27
CA VAL A 145 3.78 -7.98 1.39
C VAL A 145 3.01 -8.99 0.57
N THR A 146 2.70 -10.13 1.19
CA THR A 146 2.01 -11.25 0.50
C THR A 146 0.52 -11.00 0.25
N GLU A 147 -0.05 -9.94 0.84
CA GLU A 147 -1.38 -9.46 0.48
C GLU A 147 -1.47 -7.93 0.44
N TYR A 148 -1.77 -7.39 -0.75
CA TYR A 148 -2.16 -5.99 -0.93
C TYR A 148 -3.29 -5.83 -1.94
N ASN A 149 -4.28 -4.97 -1.63
CA ASN A 149 -5.29 -4.56 -2.60
C ASN A 149 -5.95 -3.22 -2.26
N HIS A 150 -6.60 -2.64 -3.26
CA HIS A 150 -7.62 -1.60 -3.11
C HIS A 150 -8.97 -2.24 -3.42
N PRO A 151 -9.70 -2.77 -2.42
CA PRO A 151 -10.84 -3.63 -2.66
C PRO A 151 -11.95 -2.92 -3.45
N ALA A 152 -12.58 -3.66 -4.36
CA ALA A 152 -13.73 -3.21 -5.10
C ALA A 152 -15.00 -3.25 -4.23
N PRO A 153 -16.00 -2.41 -4.49
CA PRO A 153 -15.91 -1.35 -5.47
C PRO A 153 -15.24 -0.13 -4.84
N ASN A 154 -14.15 0.33 -5.45
CA ASN A 154 -13.51 1.61 -5.16
C ASN A 154 -13.14 2.21 -6.51
N THR A 155 -13.77 3.34 -6.85
CA THR A 155 -13.62 4.00 -8.15
C THR A 155 -12.24 4.62 -8.33
N TYR A 156 -11.44 4.68 -7.26
CA TYR A 156 -10.05 5.13 -7.24
C TYR A 156 -9.03 3.97 -7.27
N GLY A 157 -9.49 2.70 -7.34
CA GLY A 157 -8.62 1.52 -7.16
C GLY A 157 -7.50 1.32 -8.20
N ALA A 158 -7.45 2.12 -9.27
CA ALA A 158 -6.38 2.09 -10.26
C ALA A 158 -5.02 2.58 -9.71
N GLU A 159 -5.01 3.38 -8.63
CA GLU A 159 -3.78 3.89 -8.02
C GLU A 159 -3.01 2.84 -7.22
N GLY A 160 -3.69 1.75 -6.79
CA GLY A 160 -3.17 0.87 -5.75
C GLY A 160 -1.86 0.18 -6.10
N PHE A 161 -1.82 -0.56 -7.22
CA PHE A 161 -0.61 -1.31 -7.59
C PHE A 161 0.54 -0.41 -8.06
N PRO A 162 0.33 0.66 -8.84
CA PRO A 162 1.41 1.59 -9.17
C PRO A 162 2.03 2.26 -7.94
N LEU A 163 1.22 2.71 -6.99
CA LEU A 163 1.72 3.31 -5.75
C LEU A 163 2.46 2.28 -4.90
N LEU A 164 1.90 1.08 -4.72
CA LEU A 164 2.56 -0.01 -4.02
C LEU A 164 3.91 -0.34 -4.65
N ALA A 165 3.98 -0.57 -5.96
CA ALA A 165 5.20 -0.98 -6.63
C ALA A 165 6.30 0.09 -6.59
N ALA A 166 5.93 1.34 -6.80
CA ALA A 166 6.87 2.46 -6.72
C ALA A 166 7.48 2.58 -5.32
N TYR A 167 6.63 2.58 -4.29
CA TYR A 167 7.10 2.73 -2.92
C TYR A 167 7.73 1.45 -2.36
N ALA A 168 7.32 0.25 -2.78
CA ALA A 168 7.99 -0.99 -2.40
C ALA A 168 9.42 -1.04 -2.97
N SER A 169 9.62 -0.62 -4.22
CA SER A 169 10.96 -0.53 -4.82
C SER A 169 11.81 0.53 -4.11
N PHE A 170 11.23 1.70 -3.82
CA PHE A 170 11.87 2.75 -3.06
C PHE A 170 12.23 2.32 -1.62
N GLN A 171 11.34 1.58 -0.97
CA GLN A 171 11.56 1.05 0.38
C GLN A 171 12.46 -0.19 0.41
N ASP A 172 12.91 -0.70 -0.75
CA ASP A 172 13.73 -1.90 -0.87
C ASP A 172 13.05 -3.12 -0.22
N TRP A 173 11.78 -3.35 -0.59
CA TRP A 173 11.03 -4.54 -0.21
C TRP A 173 11.36 -5.70 -1.15
N ASP A 174 11.31 -6.92 -0.63
CA ASP A 174 11.78 -8.11 -1.34
C ASP A 174 10.67 -8.80 -2.13
N ALA A 175 9.40 -8.66 -1.72
CA ALA A 175 8.27 -9.17 -2.50
C ALA A 175 6.96 -8.40 -2.23
N ILE A 176 6.14 -8.24 -3.27
CA ILE A 176 4.78 -7.71 -3.18
C ILE A 176 3.82 -8.57 -4.00
N TYR A 177 2.62 -8.79 -3.48
CA TYR A 177 1.61 -9.65 -4.09
C TYR A 177 0.29 -8.91 -4.24
N ALA A 178 -0.28 -8.97 -5.44
CA ALA A 178 -1.62 -8.46 -5.70
C ALA A 178 -2.66 -9.47 -5.18
N PHE A 179 -3.28 -9.19 -4.03
CA PHE A 179 -4.26 -10.09 -3.43
C PHE A 179 -5.67 -9.78 -3.91
N ALA A 180 -6.39 -10.64 -4.61
CA ALA A 180 -5.96 -11.94 -5.11
C ALA A 180 -6.25 -11.99 -6.60
N TYR A 181 -5.59 -12.91 -7.31
CA TYR A 181 -5.86 -13.06 -8.73
C TYR A 181 -7.34 -13.40 -8.95
N SER A 182 -7.84 -14.47 -8.31
CA SER A 182 -9.26 -14.81 -8.30
C SER A 182 -9.60 -15.70 -7.10
N HIS A 183 -10.78 -15.50 -6.51
CA HIS A 183 -11.38 -16.41 -5.53
C HIS A 183 -12.27 -17.48 -6.20
N ARG A 184 -12.39 -17.45 -7.53
CA ARG A 184 -13.21 -18.38 -8.32
C ARG A 184 -12.37 -19.54 -8.86
N ARG A 185 -13.04 -20.65 -9.17
CA ARG A 185 -12.40 -21.84 -9.79
C ARG A 185 -12.72 -21.98 -11.28
N ASP A 186 -13.72 -21.23 -11.77
CA ASP A 186 -14.25 -21.27 -13.12
C ASP A 186 -14.70 -19.87 -13.57
N ASP A 187 -15.28 -19.78 -14.78
CA ASP A 187 -15.86 -18.55 -15.36
C ASP A 187 -14.85 -17.39 -15.47
N TRP A 188 -13.76 -17.67 -16.17
CA TRP A 188 -12.63 -16.76 -16.40
C TRP A 188 -12.93 -15.60 -17.37
N ASP A 189 -14.07 -15.62 -18.08
CA ASP A 189 -14.50 -14.57 -19.03
C ASP A 189 -15.73 -13.80 -18.53
N ARG A 190 -15.80 -13.53 -17.22
CA ARG A 190 -16.91 -12.76 -16.62
C ARG A 190 -17.09 -11.38 -17.22
N ARG A 191 -16.03 -10.76 -17.73
CA ARG A 191 -16.00 -9.40 -18.29
C ARG A 191 -16.58 -8.33 -17.36
N CYS A 192 -16.64 -8.61 -16.05
CA CYS A 192 -17.14 -7.71 -15.02
C CYS A 192 -16.47 -7.94 -13.67
N ILE A 193 -16.45 -6.91 -12.84
CA ILE A 193 -15.92 -6.94 -11.47
C ILE A 193 -16.94 -7.63 -10.57
N ARG A 194 -16.60 -8.76 -9.97
CA ARG A 194 -17.48 -9.51 -9.06
C ARG A 194 -16.69 -9.93 -7.83
N GLY A 195 -16.85 -9.17 -6.74
CA GLY A 195 -16.14 -9.42 -5.49
C GLY A 195 -15.17 -8.31 -5.14
N PHE A 196 -14.67 -8.35 -3.91
CA PHE A 196 -13.88 -7.27 -3.34
C PHE A 196 -12.42 -7.31 -3.80
N PHE A 197 -11.82 -8.49 -3.90
CA PHE A 197 -10.36 -8.59 -4.01
C PHE A 197 -9.85 -9.02 -5.39
N ASP A 198 -10.70 -9.69 -6.18
CA ASP A 198 -10.32 -10.27 -7.47
C ASP A 198 -9.73 -9.21 -8.41
N VAL A 199 -8.51 -9.49 -8.87
CA VAL A 199 -7.79 -8.69 -9.85
C VAL A 199 -8.17 -9.14 -11.27
N ASP A 200 -8.46 -10.43 -11.44
CA ASP A 200 -8.99 -10.94 -12.69
C ASP A 200 -10.29 -10.22 -13.06
N GLN A 201 -10.45 -9.89 -14.35
CA GLN A 201 -11.62 -9.17 -14.88
C GLN A 201 -11.82 -7.74 -14.33
N HIS A 202 -10.89 -7.21 -13.52
CA HIS A 202 -10.90 -5.81 -13.11
C HIS A 202 -9.99 -4.98 -14.02
N PRO A 203 -10.53 -4.25 -15.02
CA PRO A 203 -9.74 -3.76 -16.15
C PRO A 203 -8.64 -2.77 -15.74
N VAL A 204 -8.92 -1.83 -14.83
CA VAL A 204 -7.93 -0.84 -14.39
C VAL A 204 -6.85 -1.44 -13.46
N LYS A 205 -7.14 -2.54 -12.75
CA LYS A 205 -6.14 -3.25 -11.95
C LYS A 205 -5.22 -4.05 -12.87
N MET A 206 -5.80 -4.81 -13.81
CA MET A 206 -5.03 -5.61 -14.77
C MET A 206 -4.06 -4.77 -15.61
N VAL A 207 -4.52 -3.66 -16.17
CA VAL A 207 -3.67 -2.82 -17.03
C VAL A 207 -2.53 -2.14 -16.25
N THR A 208 -2.76 -1.80 -14.98
CA THR A 208 -1.75 -1.14 -14.14
C THR A 208 -0.73 -2.11 -13.56
N LEU A 209 -0.94 -3.44 -13.62
CA LEU A 209 0.08 -4.41 -13.23
C LEU A 209 1.34 -4.36 -14.11
N VAL A 210 1.20 -4.01 -15.40
CA VAL A 210 2.35 -3.93 -16.33
C VAL A 210 3.35 -2.83 -15.92
N PRO A 211 2.95 -1.56 -15.75
CA PRO A 211 3.85 -0.53 -15.25
C PRO A 211 4.31 -0.82 -13.81
N SER A 212 3.46 -1.42 -12.97
CA SER A 212 3.84 -1.80 -11.60
C SER A 212 4.98 -2.84 -11.59
N ALA A 213 4.91 -3.85 -12.46
CA ALA A 213 5.96 -4.85 -12.62
C ALA A 213 7.28 -4.23 -13.11
N ALA A 214 7.22 -3.25 -14.02
CA ALA A 214 8.41 -2.51 -14.46
C ALA A 214 9.02 -1.68 -13.32
N MET A 215 8.20 -1.02 -12.50
CA MET A 215 8.66 -0.24 -11.35
C MET A 215 9.41 -1.12 -10.33
N PHE A 216 8.82 -2.26 -9.97
CA PHE A 216 9.33 -3.12 -8.90
C PHE A 216 10.29 -4.19 -9.40
N LEU A 217 9.86 -5.11 -10.28
CA LEU A 217 10.65 -6.29 -10.66
C LEU A 217 11.86 -5.95 -11.54
N ARG A 218 11.75 -4.92 -12.39
CA ARG A 218 12.88 -4.43 -13.20
C ARG A 218 13.74 -3.41 -12.43
N GLY A 219 13.24 -2.89 -11.30
CA GLY A 219 13.91 -1.89 -10.49
C GLY A 219 13.96 -0.51 -11.14
N ASP A 220 12.92 -0.10 -11.88
CA ASP A 220 12.91 1.23 -12.50
C ASP A 220 12.93 2.35 -11.47
N VAL A 221 12.36 2.15 -10.28
CA VAL A 221 12.42 3.10 -9.16
C VAL A 221 13.55 2.68 -8.23
N ARG A 222 14.48 3.60 -7.92
CA ARG A 222 15.63 3.30 -7.08
C ARG A 222 15.26 3.20 -5.59
N PRO A 223 15.92 2.30 -4.83
CA PRO A 223 15.88 2.30 -3.37
C PRO A 223 16.28 3.65 -2.75
N ALA A 224 15.72 3.97 -1.59
CA ALA A 224 16.05 5.17 -0.83
C ALA A 224 17.52 5.20 -0.42
N ARG A 225 18.10 6.40 -0.48
CA ARG A 225 19.51 6.66 -0.13
C ARG A 225 19.76 6.60 1.37
N LYS A 226 18.78 7.03 2.17
CA LYS A 226 18.84 7.01 3.63
C LYS A 226 17.82 6.02 4.19
N CYS A 227 18.09 5.55 5.41
CA CYS A 227 17.21 4.67 6.16
C CYS A 227 17.04 5.23 7.57
N ALA A 228 15.80 5.41 8.00
CA ALA A 228 15.45 5.77 9.36
C ALA A 228 15.12 4.52 10.17
N VAL A 229 15.82 4.33 11.28
CA VAL A 229 15.73 3.10 12.07
C VAL A 229 15.52 3.43 13.53
N VAL A 230 14.55 2.75 14.14
CA VAL A 230 14.28 2.82 15.59
C VAL A 230 14.69 1.54 16.29
N SER A 231 15.27 1.68 17.47
CA SER A 231 15.59 0.54 18.34
C SER A 231 14.32 -0.06 18.94
N LEU A 232 14.19 -1.40 18.90
CA LEU A 232 13.11 -2.15 19.52
C LEU A 232 13.66 -3.40 20.21
N ASP A 233 14.02 -3.26 21.48
CA ASP A 233 14.39 -4.41 22.31
C ASP A 233 13.13 -5.18 22.80
N PRO A 234 13.26 -6.48 23.12
CA PRO A 234 12.12 -7.31 23.54
C PRO A 234 11.39 -6.80 24.80
N GLU A 235 12.12 -6.26 25.78
CA GLU A 235 11.52 -5.73 27.01
C GLU A 235 10.63 -4.53 26.70
N ARG A 236 11.12 -3.65 25.84
CA ARG A 236 10.36 -2.51 25.35
C ARG A 236 9.13 -2.93 24.54
N GLU A 237 9.25 -3.98 23.73
CA GLU A 237 8.12 -4.52 22.96
C GLU A 237 7.00 -5.05 23.87
N VAL A 238 7.35 -5.84 24.89
CA VAL A 238 6.41 -6.34 25.93
C VAL A 238 5.71 -5.18 26.64
N ASP A 239 6.45 -4.13 26.99
CA ASP A 239 5.86 -2.95 27.62
C ASP A 239 4.86 -2.20 26.72
N LEU A 240 5.16 -2.11 25.42
CA LEU A 240 4.30 -1.46 24.44
C LEU A 240 3.03 -2.29 24.15
N LEU A 241 3.13 -3.62 24.13
CA LEU A 241 2.01 -4.53 23.90
C LEU A 241 0.87 -4.37 24.91
N ARG A 242 1.15 -3.89 26.12
CA ARG A 242 0.11 -3.59 27.14
C ARG A 242 -0.93 -2.57 26.69
N LYS A 243 -0.62 -1.80 25.64
CA LYS A 243 -1.48 -0.77 25.06
C LYS A 243 -1.90 -1.08 23.61
N ALA A 244 -1.47 -2.21 23.06
CA ALA A 244 -1.78 -2.62 21.70
C ALA A 244 -3.21 -3.19 21.61
N HIS A 245 -3.74 -3.26 20.40
CA HIS A 245 -5.04 -3.88 20.11
C HIS A 245 -4.95 -4.76 18.87
N ALA A 246 -5.99 -5.58 18.67
CA ALA A 246 -6.05 -6.52 17.54
C ALA A 246 -5.81 -5.79 16.21
N TRP A 247 -4.99 -6.40 15.35
CA TRP A 247 -4.60 -5.91 14.02
C TRP A 247 -3.74 -4.63 14.02
N GLU A 248 -3.37 -4.12 15.19
CA GLU A 248 -2.46 -3.00 15.37
C GLU A 248 -1.50 -3.27 16.55
N LEU A 249 -0.74 -4.35 16.42
CA LEU A 249 0.35 -4.64 17.34
C LEU A 249 1.54 -3.68 17.17
N VAL A 250 2.54 -3.83 18.04
CA VAL A 250 3.73 -2.97 18.09
C VAL A 250 4.45 -2.95 16.75
N ASP A 251 4.84 -1.75 16.33
CA ASP A 251 5.65 -1.47 15.16
C ASP A 251 6.44 -0.17 15.39
N ALA A 252 7.16 0.32 14.37
CA ALA A 252 8.01 1.49 14.53
C ALA A 252 7.25 2.79 14.92
N ARG A 253 5.93 2.88 14.68
CA ARG A 253 5.11 4.06 15.05
C ARG A 253 5.07 4.26 16.56
N HIS A 254 5.01 3.16 17.30
CA HIS A 254 4.99 3.13 18.76
C HIS A 254 6.30 3.60 19.39
N LEU A 255 7.35 3.72 18.59
CA LEU A 255 8.69 4.17 18.97
C LEU A 255 8.98 5.60 18.47
N GLY A 256 7.97 6.27 17.93
CA GLY A 256 8.08 7.65 17.45
C GLY A 256 8.56 7.78 16.00
N LEU A 257 8.59 6.69 15.21
CA LEU A 257 8.85 6.79 13.78
C LEU A 257 7.56 7.16 13.04
N PRO A 258 7.45 8.38 12.46
CA PRO A 258 6.25 8.77 11.73
C PRO A 258 6.09 7.94 10.44
N PRO A 259 4.91 7.38 10.14
CA PRO A 259 4.68 6.60 8.92
C PRO A 259 5.04 7.34 7.63
N GLU A 260 4.82 8.65 7.61
CA GLU A 260 5.10 9.51 6.47
C GLU A 260 6.60 9.64 6.15
N ALA A 261 7.49 9.27 7.09
CA ALA A 261 8.92 9.16 6.79
C ALA A 261 9.20 8.13 5.69
N ALA A 262 8.32 7.13 5.51
CA ALA A 262 8.40 6.15 4.42
C ALA A 262 8.22 6.79 3.03
N LEU A 263 7.73 8.03 2.95
CA LEU A 263 7.65 8.77 1.69
C LEU A 263 8.97 9.47 1.33
N LEU A 264 9.87 9.63 2.31
CA LEU A 264 11.12 10.40 2.21
C LEU A 264 12.36 9.49 2.19
N HIS A 265 12.34 8.45 3.02
CA HIS A 265 13.46 7.54 3.30
C HIS A 265 12.96 6.12 3.48
N ARG A 266 13.87 5.14 3.43
CA ARG A 266 13.58 3.80 3.97
C ARG A 266 13.29 3.89 5.46
N VAL A 267 12.39 3.04 5.97
CA VAL A 267 12.09 2.95 7.40
C VAL A 267 12.20 1.52 7.90
N ALA A 268 12.61 1.33 9.17
CA ALA A 268 12.63 0.02 9.81
C ALA A 268 12.68 0.13 11.35
N SER A 269 12.41 -1.00 12.01
CA SER A 269 12.79 -1.23 13.40
C SER A 269 14.01 -2.16 13.47
N ALA A 270 14.90 -1.94 14.43
CA ALA A 270 16.01 -2.84 14.74
C ALA A 270 15.63 -3.70 15.95
N THR A 271 15.18 -4.92 15.68
CA THR A 271 14.85 -5.92 16.69
C THR A 271 16.12 -6.36 17.42
N GLY A 272 16.07 -6.46 18.75
CA GLY A 272 17.26 -6.71 19.59
C GLY A 272 18.00 -5.45 20.05
N GLY A 273 17.61 -4.28 19.53
CA GLY A 273 17.95 -2.98 20.10
C GLY A 273 19.12 -2.23 19.45
N GLU A 274 19.95 -2.88 18.63
CA GLU A 274 21.12 -2.25 17.99
C GLU A 274 20.77 -1.59 16.65
N VAL A 275 20.89 -0.26 16.59
CA VAL A 275 20.61 0.53 15.39
C VAL A 275 21.88 0.66 14.53
N PRO A 276 21.80 0.51 13.19
CA PRO A 276 22.93 0.77 12.30
C PRO A 276 23.49 2.18 12.48
N LYS A 277 24.83 2.33 12.52
CA LYS A 277 25.51 3.61 12.83
C LYS A 277 25.15 4.75 11.87
N ASP A 278 24.90 4.44 10.60
CA ASP A 278 24.59 5.43 9.56
C ASP A 278 23.07 5.68 9.41
N ALA A 279 22.24 5.08 10.26
CA ALA A 279 20.79 5.25 10.20
C ALA A 279 20.34 6.60 10.78
N LEU A 280 19.29 7.17 10.20
CA LEU A 280 18.61 8.32 10.76
C LEU A 280 17.78 7.89 11.98
N GLY A 281 17.99 8.56 13.12
CA GLY A 281 17.07 8.47 14.24
C GLY A 281 15.81 9.33 14.02
N PRO A 282 14.70 9.07 14.72
CA PRO A 282 13.46 9.84 14.57
C PRO A 282 13.62 11.36 14.77
N GLY A 283 14.51 11.77 15.67
CA GLY A 283 14.78 13.20 15.93
C GLY A 283 15.51 13.93 14.78
N ASN A 284 16.03 13.20 13.80
CA ASN A 284 16.76 13.75 12.64
C ASN A 284 15.92 13.72 11.35
N LEU A 285 14.64 13.37 11.45
CA LEU A 285 13.72 13.37 10.32
C LEU A 285 13.23 14.79 10.02
N GLU A 286 13.27 15.15 8.75
CA GLU A 286 12.71 16.42 8.27
C GLU A 286 11.17 16.36 8.34
N SER A 287 10.54 17.50 8.62
CA SER A 287 9.09 17.66 8.50
C SER A 287 8.77 18.23 7.11
N PRO A 288 8.19 17.44 6.19
CA PRO A 288 8.10 17.78 4.77
C PRO A 288 6.95 18.73 4.41
N GLY A 289 6.22 19.29 5.39
CA GLY A 289 5.00 20.06 5.12
C GLY A 289 3.99 19.19 4.37
N ASP A 290 3.39 19.71 3.30
CA ASP A 290 2.41 18.97 2.48
C ASP A 290 2.99 18.41 1.18
N ARG A 291 4.31 18.45 1.01
CA ARG A 291 4.97 17.96 -0.20
C ARG A 291 6.15 17.06 0.13
N PHE A 292 5.96 15.77 -0.03
CA PHE A 292 6.95 14.74 0.27
C PHE A 292 7.78 14.45 -0.96
N VAL A 293 9.09 14.66 -0.87
CA VAL A 293 10.03 14.33 -1.95
C VAL A 293 10.96 13.24 -1.43
N SER A 294 10.94 12.08 -2.08
CA SER A 294 11.90 11.01 -1.80
C SER A 294 13.34 11.49 -1.90
N ASP A 295 14.25 10.93 -1.11
CA ASP A 295 15.67 11.30 -1.14
C ASP A 295 16.40 10.93 -2.46
N THR A 296 15.76 10.14 -3.31
CA THR A 296 16.19 9.86 -4.70
C THR A 296 15.76 10.95 -5.68
N GLY A 297 14.72 11.72 -5.32
CA GLY A 297 14.04 12.70 -6.18
C GLY A 297 13.08 12.08 -7.20
N GLU A 298 12.90 10.75 -7.22
CA GLU A 298 12.09 10.07 -8.24
C GLU A 298 10.60 10.03 -7.88
N LEU A 299 10.26 10.06 -6.59
CA LEU A 299 8.88 10.05 -6.11
C LEU A 299 8.55 11.36 -5.41
N VAL A 300 7.42 11.96 -5.79
CA VAL A 300 6.83 13.11 -5.10
C VAL A 300 5.38 12.79 -4.76
N TRP A 301 5.03 12.95 -3.49
CA TRP A 301 3.64 12.94 -3.03
C TRP A 301 3.26 14.35 -2.62
N ASP A 302 2.34 14.97 -3.36
CA ASP A 302 1.98 16.37 -3.19
C ASP A 302 0.53 16.50 -2.71
N LEU A 303 0.37 17.02 -1.49
CA LEU A 303 -0.89 17.32 -0.81
C LEU A 303 -1.10 18.84 -0.66
N SER A 304 -0.33 19.66 -1.36
CA SER A 304 -0.42 21.13 -1.24
C SER A 304 -1.77 21.70 -1.67
N ASP A 305 -2.55 20.93 -2.44
CA ASP A 305 -3.92 21.21 -2.85
C ASP A 305 -4.86 20.30 -2.02
N PRO A 306 -5.59 20.83 -1.01
CA PRO A 306 -6.40 20.02 -0.11
C PRO A 306 -7.40 19.12 -0.85
N GLU A 307 -7.48 17.85 -0.45
CA GLU A 307 -8.32 16.82 -1.08
C GLU A 307 -8.04 16.57 -2.58
N ARG A 308 -6.95 17.14 -3.11
CA ARG A 308 -6.53 17.04 -4.51
C ARG A 308 -5.06 16.59 -4.61
N GLY A 309 -4.74 15.56 -3.86
CA GLY A 309 -3.42 14.96 -3.84
C GLY A 309 -2.98 14.43 -5.20
N VAL A 310 -1.68 14.54 -5.48
CA VAL A 310 -1.06 14.00 -6.70
C VAL A 310 0.27 13.36 -6.35
N VAL A 311 0.49 12.15 -6.83
CA VAL A 311 1.78 11.46 -6.78
C VAL A 311 2.41 11.46 -8.17
N THR A 312 3.66 11.87 -8.26
CA THR A 312 4.45 11.74 -9.50
C THR A 312 5.59 10.75 -9.33
N ILE A 313 5.86 10.01 -10.40
CA ILE A 313 7.00 9.10 -10.53
C ILE A 313 7.84 9.61 -11.67
N ASN A 314 9.13 9.81 -11.44
CA ASN A 314 10.07 10.43 -12.36
C ASN A 314 11.39 9.64 -12.39
N SER A 315 11.33 8.37 -12.78
CA SER A 315 12.53 7.54 -12.97
C SER A 315 12.97 7.51 -14.44
N VAL A 316 14.15 6.95 -14.73
CA VAL A 316 14.72 6.95 -16.09
C VAL A 316 13.79 6.23 -17.09
N ARG A 317 13.13 5.16 -16.65
CA ARG A 317 12.33 4.26 -17.52
C ARG A 317 10.84 4.19 -17.17
N SER A 318 10.42 4.80 -16.05
CA SER A 318 9.02 4.86 -15.63
C SER A 318 8.64 6.28 -15.20
N LYS A 319 7.59 6.83 -15.81
CA LYS A 319 6.97 8.10 -15.42
C LYS A 319 5.51 7.89 -15.04
N ALA A 320 5.00 8.63 -14.07
CA ALA A 320 3.57 8.61 -13.77
C ALA A 320 3.05 9.92 -13.18
N VAL A 321 1.76 10.16 -13.38
CA VAL A 321 0.94 11.12 -12.63
C VAL A 321 -0.28 10.36 -12.12
N ILE A 322 -0.43 10.28 -10.80
CA ILE A 322 -1.44 9.47 -10.11
C ILE A 322 -2.20 10.40 -9.16
N GLY A 323 -3.50 10.57 -9.35
CA GLY A 323 -4.33 11.45 -8.53
C GLY A 323 -4.93 12.62 -9.31
N TYR A 324 -5.19 13.74 -8.61
CA TYR A 324 -5.91 14.91 -9.11
C TYR A 324 -5.02 15.84 -9.97
N GLY A 325 -4.53 15.32 -11.09
CA GLY A 325 -3.67 16.02 -12.04
C GLY A 325 -4.41 16.79 -13.15
N GLY A 326 -5.74 16.67 -13.24
CA GLY A 326 -6.55 17.32 -14.27
C GLY A 326 -6.32 18.83 -14.37
N GLY A 327 -6.07 19.31 -15.59
CA GLY A 327 -5.82 20.73 -15.87
C GLY A 327 -4.42 21.23 -15.48
N LYS A 328 -3.56 20.36 -14.92
CA LYS A 328 -2.18 20.67 -14.54
C LYS A 328 -1.20 20.14 -15.60
N LYS A 329 0.03 20.66 -15.58
CA LYS A 329 1.14 20.25 -16.46
C LYS A 329 2.28 19.74 -15.61
N PHE A 330 2.78 18.54 -15.92
CA PHE A 330 3.88 17.90 -15.19
C PHE A 330 5.05 17.64 -16.15
N ASP A 331 6.21 18.25 -15.87
CA ASP A 331 7.47 17.94 -16.56
C ASP A 331 8.28 16.95 -15.71
N LEU A 332 8.39 15.71 -16.20
CA LEU A 332 9.04 14.61 -15.51
C LEU A 332 10.35 14.25 -16.24
N GLY A 333 11.27 15.21 -16.27
CA GLY A 333 12.58 15.04 -16.88
C GLY A 333 12.53 15.05 -18.40
N GLY A 334 11.82 16.03 -18.97
CA GLY A 334 11.64 16.18 -20.41
C GLY A 334 10.50 15.34 -20.96
N VAL A 335 9.72 14.62 -20.16
CA VAL A 335 8.41 14.07 -20.57
C VAL A 335 7.33 14.95 -19.96
N ILE A 336 6.48 15.53 -20.79
CA ILE A 336 5.38 16.37 -20.32
C ILE A 336 4.10 15.55 -20.33
N ILE A 337 3.39 15.54 -19.20
CA ILE A 337 2.08 14.91 -19.05
C ILE A 337 1.08 15.99 -18.62
N GLU A 338 0.01 16.13 -19.39
CA GLU A 338 -1.10 17.07 -19.12
C GLU A 338 -2.42 16.30 -19.06
N PRO A 339 -2.80 15.76 -17.88
CA PRO A 339 -4.10 15.16 -17.68
C PRO A 339 -5.20 16.21 -17.87
N ARG A 340 -6.32 15.83 -18.48
CA ARG A 340 -7.50 16.69 -18.59
C ARG A 340 -8.53 16.34 -17.51
N GLU A 341 -9.68 17.01 -17.55
CA GLU A 341 -10.77 16.75 -16.61
C GLU A 341 -11.31 15.32 -16.77
N THR A 342 -11.74 14.72 -15.66
CA THR A 342 -12.28 13.36 -15.60
C THR A 342 -13.61 13.32 -14.84
N LEU A 343 -14.32 12.19 -14.89
CA LEU A 343 -15.56 11.92 -14.14
C LEU A 343 -15.36 11.99 -12.61
N GLN A 344 -14.11 12.03 -12.14
CA GLN A 344 -13.72 12.14 -10.74
C GLN A 344 -12.97 13.45 -10.46
N GLY A 345 -13.35 14.54 -11.12
CA GLY A 345 -12.84 15.87 -10.79
C GLY A 345 -11.38 16.08 -11.21
N GLY A 346 -10.93 15.44 -12.28
CA GLY A 346 -9.55 15.48 -12.74
C GLY A 346 -8.64 14.42 -12.10
N TRP A 347 -9.20 13.47 -11.34
CA TRP A 347 -8.47 12.30 -10.86
C TRP A 347 -8.22 11.29 -11.99
N SER A 348 -6.98 10.83 -12.16
CA SER A 348 -6.61 9.76 -13.09
C SER A 348 -5.28 9.11 -12.68
N VAL A 349 -4.97 7.98 -13.31
CA VAL A 349 -3.68 7.29 -13.22
C VAL A 349 -3.11 7.15 -14.62
N LEU A 350 -2.07 7.93 -14.90
CA LEU A 350 -1.33 7.94 -16.15
C LEU A 350 0.06 7.41 -15.88
N THR A 351 0.46 6.34 -16.57
CA THR A 351 1.83 5.81 -16.52
C THR A 351 2.43 5.74 -17.91
N LEU A 352 3.72 5.99 -18.01
CA LEU A 352 4.51 5.77 -19.21
C LEU A 352 5.70 4.89 -18.82
N THR A 353 5.89 3.78 -19.54
CA THR A 353 6.92 2.80 -19.25
C THR A 353 7.74 2.57 -20.51
N VAL A 354 9.07 2.75 -20.42
CA VAL A 354 10.01 2.31 -21.45
C VAL A 354 10.05 0.79 -21.43
N VAL A 355 9.37 0.15 -22.38
CA VAL A 355 9.37 -1.31 -22.49
C VAL A 355 10.72 -1.76 -23.03
N ASP A 356 11.15 -1.17 -24.15
CA ASP A 356 12.44 -1.44 -24.79
C ASP A 356 13.24 -0.14 -24.99
N GLY A 357 14.52 -0.20 -24.65
CA GLY A 357 15.47 0.93 -24.66
C GLY A 357 15.89 1.37 -23.26
N GLU A 358 16.63 2.48 -23.22
CA GLU A 358 17.36 2.94 -22.04
C GLU A 358 16.64 4.08 -21.30
N SER A 359 15.95 4.96 -22.03
CA SER A 359 15.30 6.16 -21.46
C SER A 359 14.21 6.72 -22.39
N PHE A 360 13.51 7.77 -21.96
CA PHE A 360 12.52 8.46 -22.79
C PHE A 360 13.10 9.26 -23.96
N SER A 361 14.42 9.47 -24.00
CA SER A 361 15.13 10.04 -25.16
C SER A 361 15.80 8.98 -26.03
N ASN A 362 15.85 7.72 -25.57
CA ASN A 362 16.43 6.57 -26.28
C ASN A 362 15.60 5.32 -25.96
N PHE A 363 14.42 5.23 -26.56
CA PHE A 363 13.55 4.07 -26.48
C PHE A 363 13.24 3.57 -27.89
N THR A 364 12.86 2.30 -28.02
CA THR A 364 12.23 1.75 -29.24
C THR A 364 10.76 1.42 -29.01
N ARG A 365 10.34 1.20 -27.76
CA ARG A 365 8.93 0.96 -27.41
C ARG A 365 8.58 1.52 -26.04
N LEU A 366 7.54 2.35 -25.99
CA LEU A 366 6.87 2.78 -24.76
C LEU A 366 5.48 2.16 -24.67
N LEU A 367 5.07 1.87 -23.44
CA LEU A 367 3.68 1.61 -23.08
C LEU A 367 3.16 2.82 -22.29
N ILE A 368 2.03 3.37 -22.71
CA ILE A 368 1.29 4.39 -21.95
C ILE A 368 0.01 3.74 -21.44
N THR A 369 -0.26 3.79 -20.14
CA THR A 369 -1.55 3.39 -19.56
C THR A 369 -2.28 4.61 -19.05
N ALA A 370 -3.58 4.70 -19.30
CA ALA A 370 -4.44 5.80 -18.88
C ALA A 370 -5.73 5.23 -18.29
N THR A 371 -5.90 5.35 -16.98
CA THR A 371 -7.04 4.78 -16.26
C THR A 371 -7.69 5.80 -15.33
N GLY A 372 -9.02 5.77 -15.26
CA GLY A 372 -9.84 6.63 -14.40
C GLY A 372 -10.96 5.82 -13.76
N TYR A 373 -12.18 6.38 -13.75
CA TYR A 373 -13.36 5.74 -13.18
C TYR A 373 -13.65 4.36 -13.81
N VAL A 374 -14.04 3.39 -12.98
CA VAL A 374 -14.47 2.06 -13.40
C VAL A 374 -15.73 1.62 -12.65
N GLN A 375 -16.63 0.95 -13.34
CA GLN A 375 -17.78 0.27 -12.75
C GLN A 375 -18.27 -0.87 -13.64
N ASN A 376 -19.25 -1.64 -13.19
CA ASN A 376 -20.00 -2.54 -14.09
C ASN A 376 -21.18 -1.83 -14.76
N THR A 377 -21.61 -2.36 -15.91
CA THR A 377 -22.86 -1.92 -16.55
C THR A 377 -24.04 -2.12 -15.60
N ASP A 378 -24.89 -1.11 -15.45
CA ASP A 378 -26.07 -1.11 -14.57
C ASP A 378 -25.79 -1.42 -13.09
N MET A 379 -24.58 -1.13 -12.60
CA MET A 379 -24.28 -1.14 -11.16
C MET A 379 -25.14 -0.09 -10.44
N ARG A 380 -25.75 -0.46 -9.30
CA ARG A 380 -26.62 0.45 -8.54
C ARG A 380 -26.02 0.75 -7.18
N TRP A 381 -25.53 1.98 -7.05
CA TRP A 381 -25.01 2.48 -5.80
C TRP A 381 -26.13 2.71 -4.79
N ARG A 382 -25.81 2.45 -3.52
CA ARG A 382 -26.66 2.73 -2.36
C ARG A 382 -25.96 3.81 -1.55
N GLU A 383 -26.71 4.84 -1.16
CA GLU A 383 -26.22 5.84 -0.22
C GLU A 383 -26.14 5.21 1.17
N VAL A 384 -25.01 5.39 1.85
CA VAL A 384 -24.79 4.90 3.21
C VAL A 384 -24.48 6.10 4.10
N PRO A 385 -25.36 6.46 5.05
CA PRO A 385 -25.14 7.62 5.91
C PRO A 385 -23.79 7.58 6.62
N GLY A 386 -23.06 8.70 6.60
CA GLY A 386 -21.74 8.83 7.22
C GLY A 386 -20.58 8.30 6.37
N TYR A 387 -20.83 7.84 5.15
CA TYR A 387 -19.80 7.39 4.21
C TYR A 387 -19.84 8.19 2.90
N PRO A 388 -18.71 8.29 2.17
CA PRO A 388 -18.68 8.91 0.85
C PRO A 388 -19.66 8.23 -0.13
N PRO A 389 -20.17 8.94 -1.15
CA PRO A 389 -20.97 8.34 -2.19
C PRO A 389 -20.23 7.15 -2.84
N ARG A 390 -21.00 6.17 -3.34
CA ARG A 390 -20.46 4.95 -3.96
C ARG A 390 -19.67 4.05 -3.00
N SER A 391 -19.96 4.12 -1.70
CA SER A 391 -19.32 3.23 -0.72
C SER A 391 -19.99 1.85 -0.58
N SER A 392 -21.14 1.63 -1.23
CA SER A 392 -21.78 0.32 -1.28
C SER A 392 -22.72 0.19 -2.48
N CYS A 393 -22.84 -1.02 -3.02
CA CYS A 393 -23.91 -1.40 -3.94
C CYS A 393 -24.74 -2.59 -3.42
N GLY A 394 -24.46 -3.07 -2.19
CA GLY A 394 -25.02 -4.30 -1.67
C GLY A 394 -24.88 -5.46 -2.66
N ARG A 395 -26.00 -6.03 -3.10
CA ARG A 395 -26.02 -7.11 -4.10
C ARG A 395 -26.01 -6.62 -5.55
N ASP A 396 -26.23 -5.33 -5.77
CA ASP A 396 -26.49 -4.73 -7.09
C ASP A 396 -25.20 -4.36 -7.85
N TRP A 397 -24.28 -5.31 -7.96
CA TRP A 397 -22.99 -5.17 -8.66
C TRP A 397 -23.11 -4.92 -10.17
N GLY A 398 -24.30 -4.93 -10.74
CA GLY A 398 -24.51 -4.81 -12.19
C GLY A 398 -24.10 -6.06 -12.97
N ARG A 399 -23.80 -5.87 -14.26
CA ARG A 399 -23.46 -6.93 -15.21
C ARG A 399 -22.30 -6.55 -16.13
N ALA A 400 -21.84 -7.54 -16.89
CA ALA A 400 -20.88 -7.35 -17.96
C ALA A 400 -21.45 -6.49 -19.11
N PRO A 401 -20.59 -5.73 -19.82
CA PRO A 401 -19.16 -5.54 -19.52
C PRO A 401 -18.93 -4.55 -18.36
N SER A 402 -17.74 -4.55 -17.77
CA SER A 402 -17.25 -3.37 -17.04
C SER A 402 -17.10 -2.17 -17.99
N LEU A 403 -17.45 -1.00 -17.49
CA LEU A 403 -17.29 0.30 -18.14
C LEU A 403 -16.10 1.01 -17.49
N VAL A 404 -15.24 1.56 -18.33
CA VAL A 404 -14.05 2.29 -17.90
C VAL A 404 -14.03 3.64 -18.58
N GLU A 405 -13.67 4.66 -17.82
CA GLU A 405 -13.49 6.01 -18.34
C GLU A 405 -12.30 6.08 -19.31
N GLY A 406 -12.55 6.65 -20.50
CA GLY A 406 -11.48 7.00 -21.43
C GLY A 406 -10.82 8.31 -21.01
N VAL A 407 -9.66 8.20 -20.36
CA VAL A 407 -8.91 9.36 -19.83
C VAL A 407 -8.32 10.18 -20.98
N GLN A 408 -8.63 11.47 -20.99
CA GLN A 408 -8.02 12.43 -21.90
C GLN A 408 -6.72 12.99 -21.31
N ALA A 409 -5.66 12.99 -22.10
CA ALA A 409 -4.38 13.58 -21.71
C ALA A 409 -3.57 13.98 -22.94
N VAL A 410 -2.65 14.93 -22.77
CA VAL A 410 -1.61 15.22 -23.76
C VAL A 410 -0.27 14.77 -23.21
N VAL A 411 0.47 14.01 -24.01
CA VAL A 411 1.80 13.51 -23.68
C VAL A 411 2.79 14.07 -24.69
N THR A 412 3.81 14.79 -24.22
CA THR A 412 4.91 15.28 -25.07
C THR A 412 6.19 14.54 -24.73
N LEU A 413 6.76 13.85 -25.70
CA LEU A 413 7.99 13.08 -25.56
C LEU A 413 9.21 13.91 -25.99
N PRO A 414 10.41 13.67 -25.41
CA PRO A 414 11.64 14.39 -25.75
C PRO A 414 12.34 13.78 -26.98
N VAL A 415 11.58 13.48 -28.04
CA VAL A 415 12.06 12.92 -29.31
C VAL A 415 11.34 13.60 -30.50
N PRO A 416 11.93 13.63 -31.70
CA PRO A 416 11.31 14.26 -32.87
C PRO A 416 10.00 13.58 -33.28
N ALA A 417 8.98 14.36 -33.65
CA ALA A 417 7.65 13.86 -34.02
C ALA A 417 7.69 12.93 -35.25
N GLU A 418 8.55 13.22 -36.22
CA GLU A 418 8.70 12.46 -37.46
C GLU A 418 9.29 11.05 -37.26
N GLU A 419 9.96 10.82 -36.13
CA GLU A 419 10.53 9.53 -35.75
C GLU A 419 9.54 8.66 -34.98
N VAL A 420 8.39 9.21 -34.57
CA VAL A 420 7.46 8.55 -33.65
C VAL A 420 6.21 8.03 -34.35
N GLU A 421 5.78 6.83 -33.96
CA GLU A 421 4.49 6.25 -34.29
C GLU A 421 3.76 5.86 -33.00
N ALA A 422 2.44 6.04 -32.97
CA ALA A 422 1.62 5.70 -31.80
C ALA A 422 0.41 4.86 -32.20
N TRP A 423 -0.01 3.94 -31.34
CA TRP A 423 -1.17 3.07 -31.54
C TRP A 423 -2.01 2.87 -30.28
N ALA A 424 -3.33 2.85 -30.46
CA ALA A 424 -4.28 2.34 -29.49
C ALA A 424 -4.20 0.81 -29.50
N LEU A 425 -4.13 0.20 -28.32
CA LEU A 425 -4.02 -1.25 -28.18
C LEU A 425 -5.37 -1.90 -27.90
N ASP A 426 -5.55 -3.17 -28.29
CA ASP A 426 -6.70 -4.00 -27.95
C ASP A 426 -6.56 -4.64 -26.56
N GLY A 427 -7.55 -5.42 -26.11
CA GLY A 427 -7.52 -6.08 -24.80
C GLY A 427 -6.43 -7.15 -24.61
N ARG A 428 -5.71 -7.52 -25.68
CA ARG A 428 -4.56 -8.45 -25.65
C ARG A 428 -3.21 -7.71 -25.76
N GLY A 429 -3.23 -6.38 -25.88
CA GLY A 429 -2.04 -5.55 -26.10
C GLY A 429 -1.61 -5.47 -27.57
N GLY A 430 -2.42 -5.96 -28.51
CA GLY A 430 -2.15 -5.85 -29.95
C GLY A 430 -2.48 -4.46 -30.49
N ARG A 431 -1.71 -3.97 -31.46
CA ARG A 431 -2.00 -2.70 -32.16
C ARG A 431 -3.34 -2.80 -32.88
N ARG A 432 -4.25 -1.89 -32.58
CA ARG A 432 -5.58 -1.83 -33.20
C ARG A 432 -5.71 -0.68 -34.18
N GLU A 433 -5.30 0.51 -33.77
CA GLU A 433 -5.56 1.75 -34.50
C GLU A 433 -4.41 2.72 -34.30
N ARG A 434 -3.98 3.42 -35.36
CA ARG A 434 -2.85 4.37 -35.31
C ARG A 434 -3.34 5.74 -34.84
N LEU A 435 -2.62 6.35 -33.90
CA LEU A 435 -2.85 7.72 -33.44
C LEU A 435 -2.05 8.70 -34.31
N PRO A 436 -2.58 9.92 -34.56
CA PRO A 436 -1.76 11.00 -35.06
C PRO A 436 -0.70 11.37 -34.00
N VAL A 437 0.51 11.65 -34.48
CA VAL A 437 1.59 12.23 -33.69
C VAL A 437 1.80 13.65 -34.23
N GLU A 438 1.60 14.63 -33.36
CA GLU A 438 1.74 16.04 -33.70
C GLU A 438 3.16 16.53 -33.40
N GLU A 439 3.63 17.50 -34.18
CA GLU A 439 4.87 18.22 -33.90
C GLU A 439 4.58 19.35 -32.90
N GLY A 440 5.17 19.24 -31.70
CA GLY A 440 5.13 20.26 -30.66
C GLY A 440 6.30 21.24 -30.73
N GLU A 441 6.41 22.09 -29.72
CA GLU A 441 7.51 23.05 -29.60
C GLU A 441 8.89 22.34 -29.66
N GLY A 442 9.80 22.89 -30.47
CA GLY A 442 11.14 22.31 -30.65
C GLY A 442 11.17 20.95 -31.36
N GLY A 443 10.15 20.63 -32.18
CA GLY A 443 10.06 19.39 -32.96
C GLY A 443 9.59 18.17 -32.16
N ARG A 444 9.22 18.36 -30.89
CA ARG A 444 8.94 17.27 -29.95
C ARG A 444 7.65 16.52 -30.30
N ALA A 445 7.64 15.20 -30.18
CA ALA A 445 6.47 14.36 -30.45
C ALA A 445 5.36 14.59 -29.42
N VAL A 446 4.14 14.87 -29.89
CA VAL A 446 2.94 15.05 -29.07
C VAL A 446 1.91 13.97 -29.42
N VAL A 447 1.46 13.22 -28.40
CA VAL A 447 0.42 12.19 -28.51
C VAL A 447 -0.78 12.61 -27.65
N ARG A 448 -1.97 12.60 -28.24
CA ARG A 448 -3.24 12.92 -27.56
C ARG A 448 -4.00 11.63 -27.26
N LEU A 449 -4.26 11.40 -25.97
CA LEU A 449 -5.06 10.28 -25.49
C LEU A 449 -6.51 10.73 -25.30
N GLY A 450 -7.46 9.80 -25.43
CA GLY A 450 -8.87 10.14 -25.30
C GLY A 450 -9.84 8.96 -25.46
N PRO A 451 -11.13 9.18 -25.12
CA PRO A 451 -12.17 8.14 -25.14
C PRO A 451 -12.50 7.62 -26.55
N GLU A 452 -12.22 8.39 -27.60
CA GLU A 452 -12.40 8.00 -29.00
C GLU A 452 -11.62 6.72 -29.34
N TRP A 453 -10.46 6.52 -28.70
CA TRP A 453 -9.61 5.36 -28.91
C TRP A 453 -10.08 4.11 -28.18
N ARG A 454 -11.14 4.17 -27.35
CA ARG A 454 -11.76 3.00 -26.68
C ARG A 454 -10.74 1.99 -26.15
N THR A 455 -9.74 2.48 -25.41
CA THR A 455 -8.65 1.68 -24.85
C THR A 455 -8.11 2.31 -23.57
N LEU A 456 -7.42 1.52 -22.75
CA LEU A 456 -6.73 1.96 -21.53
C LEU A 456 -5.21 2.03 -21.70
N TRP A 457 -4.70 1.59 -22.84
CA TRP A 457 -3.27 1.50 -23.09
C TRP A 457 -2.92 1.74 -24.56
N TYR A 458 -1.76 2.35 -24.73
CA TYR A 458 -1.25 2.81 -26.02
C TYR A 458 0.21 2.38 -26.13
N GLU A 459 0.63 2.04 -27.34
CA GLU A 459 2.05 1.85 -27.64
C GLU A 459 2.58 3.06 -28.38
N VAL A 460 3.78 3.50 -28.04
CA VAL A 460 4.55 4.47 -28.82
C VAL A 460 5.87 3.84 -29.23
N LYS A 461 6.26 3.99 -30.49
CA LYS A 461 7.48 3.45 -31.08
C LYS A 461 8.26 4.56 -31.77
N THR A 462 9.58 4.49 -31.69
CA THR A 462 10.50 5.25 -32.56
C THR A 462 10.98 4.37 -33.72
N LYS A 463 11.33 5.01 -34.83
CA LYS A 463 11.77 4.33 -36.06
C LYS A 463 13.14 3.69 -35.94
#